data_AF-G9XUN9-F1
#
_entry.id   AF-G9XUN9-F1
#
_cell.length_a   1.000
_cell.length_b   1.000
_cell.length_c   1.000
_cell.angle_alpha   90.00
_cell.angle_beta   90.00
_cell.angle_gamma   90.00
#
_symmetry.space_group_name_H-M   'P 1'
#
loop_
_entity.id
_entity.type
_entity.pdbx_description
1 polymer ?
#
loop_
_entity_poly.entity_id
_entity_poly.type
_entity_poly.pdbx_seq_one_letter_code
_entity_poly.pdbx_strand_id
1 'polypeptide(L)'
;MLYKEADRFFKVVYSVERFIVSGGEVMMRSDLHEWVTYLSQYADRIGRLELNSNGTIMPSEKLLSSLSAYPGPLRLLVDNYGHEISRNAEAITGIFRSLGKADVELRDYYTENAHFGGWVDYGVYDIEKLHRKNREDTIKSWTTCSSHRSRYFMTMLDGKIYHCARQIWLVNNGIIPAVSDEVVDFFDDSQTDDDIRAKISFLYKRIAFTTCEFCNGLHEDAPRFTPAEQLTYEEQKNYWRVCNEHGEQV
;
A
#
# COMPACT_ATOMS: atom_id res chain seq x y z
N MET A 1 -9.13 -14.04 8.60
CA MET A 1 -9.18 -12.59 8.88
C MET A 1 -9.51 -11.82 7.61
N LEU A 2 -8.67 -11.91 6.56
CA LEU A 2 -8.91 -11.28 5.24
C LEU A 2 -10.32 -11.51 4.67
N TYR A 3 -10.85 -12.73 4.73
CA TYR A 3 -12.20 -13.03 4.20
C TYR A 3 -13.28 -12.17 4.87
N LYS A 4 -13.23 -12.07 6.21
CA LYS A 4 -14.14 -11.22 6.98
C LYS A 4 -13.96 -9.74 6.66
N GLU A 5 -12.74 -9.30 6.38
CA GLU A 5 -12.44 -7.91 5.99
C GLU A 5 -13.02 -7.57 4.62
N ALA A 6 -12.86 -8.45 3.62
CA ALA A 6 -13.50 -8.25 2.31
C ALA A 6 -15.03 -8.26 2.43
N ASP A 7 -15.61 -9.22 3.16
CA ASP A 7 -17.07 -9.27 3.36
C ASP A 7 -17.57 -7.97 3.98
N ARG A 8 -16.88 -7.51 5.02
CA ARG A 8 -17.25 -6.29 5.73
C ARG A 8 -17.07 -5.05 4.86
N PHE A 9 -15.97 -4.95 4.11
CA PHE A 9 -15.71 -3.88 3.16
C PHE A 9 -16.77 -3.82 2.07
N PHE A 10 -17.04 -4.93 1.38
CA PHE A 10 -18.06 -4.98 0.33
C PHE A 10 -19.50 -4.93 0.88
N LYS A 11 -19.74 -5.09 2.19
CA LYS A 11 -21.04 -4.76 2.77
C LYS A 11 -21.32 -3.25 2.78
N VAL A 12 -20.29 -2.41 2.95
CA VAL A 12 -20.44 -0.96 3.11
C VAL A 12 -20.03 -0.16 1.87
N VAL A 13 -19.01 -0.61 1.14
CA VAL A 13 -18.49 0.03 -0.08
C VAL A 13 -19.09 -0.62 -1.31
N TYR A 14 -19.85 0.14 -2.10
CA TYR A 14 -20.54 -0.39 -3.29
C TYR A 14 -19.60 -0.97 -4.34
N SER A 15 -18.53 -0.26 -4.71
CA SER A 15 -17.53 -0.75 -5.66
C SER A 15 -16.20 -0.04 -5.44
N VAL A 16 -15.14 -0.61 -6.00
CA VAL A 16 -13.81 -0.02 -6.00
C VAL A 16 -13.20 -0.12 -7.40
N GLU A 17 -12.58 0.97 -7.85
CA GLU A 17 -11.95 1.00 -9.19
C GLU A 17 -10.75 0.05 -9.27
N ARG A 18 -9.91 0.04 -8.23
CA ARG A 18 -8.69 -0.78 -8.13
C ARG A 18 -8.63 -1.45 -6.76
N PHE A 19 -8.63 -2.78 -6.75
CA PHE A 19 -8.38 -3.56 -5.54
C PHE A 19 -6.95 -4.11 -5.63
N ILE A 20 -6.03 -3.56 -4.84
CA ILE A 20 -4.61 -3.89 -4.93
C ILE A 20 -4.23 -4.76 -3.73
N VAL A 21 -3.79 -5.99 -3.99
CA VAL A 21 -3.16 -6.82 -2.96
C VAL A 21 -1.67 -6.50 -2.96
N SER A 22 -1.22 -5.86 -1.88
CA SER A 22 0.14 -5.36 -1.71
C SER A 22 0.64 -5.67 -0.29
N GLY A 23 1.82 -5.16 0.06
CA GLY A 23 2.51 -5.39 1.31
C GLY A 23 3.99 -5.66 1.05
N GLY A 24 4.50 -6.77 1.59
CA GLY A 24 5.79 -7.32 1.16
C GLY A 24 5.68 -8.05 -0.18
N GLU A 25 6.47 -9.12 -0.36
CA GLU A 25 6.31 -10.02 -1.50
C GLU A 25 5.04 -10.87 -1.33
N VAL A 26 3.99 -10.58 -2.10
CA VAL A 26 2.71 -11.28 -2.03
C VAL A 26 2.84 -12.77 -2.36
N MET A 27 3.80 -13.14 -3.20
CA MET A 27 4.07 -14.55 -3.56
C MET A 27 4.59 -15.38 -2.38
N MET A 28 5.01 -14.76 -1.29
CA MET A 28 5.35 -15.45 -0.04
C MET A 28 4.13 -16.07 0.65
N ARG A 29 2.92 -15.60 0.34
CA ARG A 29 1.68 -16.14 0.89
C ARG A 29 1.28 -17.44 0.20
N SER A 30 1.37 -18.56 0.92
CA SER A 30 0.92 -19.87 0.43
C SER A 30 -0.58 -19.93 0.12
N ASP A 31 -1.38 -19.08 0.77
CA ASP A 31 -2.84 -19.01 0.64
C ASP A 31 -3.32 -17.96 -0.38
N LEU A 32 -2.42 -17.27 -1.10
CA LEU A 32 -2.80 -16.20 -2.03
C LEU A 32 -3.79 -16.66 -3.11
N HIS A 33 -3.65 -17.90 -3.58
CA HIS A 33 -4.56 -18.50 -4.55
C HIS A 33 -6.00 -18.60 -4.03
N GLU A 34 -6.18 -19.01 -2.76
CA GLU A 34 -7.49 -19.08 -2.11
C GLU A 34 -8.10 -17.69 -2.01
N TRP A 35 -7.27 -16.68 -1.71
CA TRP A 35 -7.73 -15.30 -1.62
C TRP A 35 -8.20 -14.73 -2.97
N VAL A 36 -7.45 -14.98 -4.05
CA VAL A 36 -7.88 -14.60 -5.41
C VAL A 36 -9.19 -15.30 -5.78
N THR A 37 -9.31 -16.59 -5.48
CA THR A 37 -10.58 -17.32 -5.67
C THR A 37 -11.70 -16.71 -4.85
N TYR A 38 -11.46 -16.36 -3.59
CA TYR A 38 -12.46 -15.75 -2.71
C TYR A 38 -12.95 -14.39 -3.25
N LEU A 39 -12.04 -13.54 -3.73
CA LEU A 39 -12.37 -12.23 -4.29
C LEU A 39 -13.21 -12.33 -5.58
N SER A 40 -13.27 -13.49 -6.23
CA SER A 40 -14.08 -13.68 -7.45
C SER A 40 -15.57 -13.42 -7.22
N GLN A 41 -16.07 -13.60 -6.00
CA GLN A 41 -17.47 -13.30 -5.64
C GLN A 41 -17.80 -11.80 -5.64
N TYR A 42 -16.78 -10.94 -5.67
CA TYR A 42 -16.89 -9.48 -5.71
C TYR A 42 -16.38 -8.89 -7.03
N ALA A 43 -16.11 -9.72 -8.04
CA ALA A 43 -15.49 -9.27 -9.28
C ALA A 43 -16.34 -8.27 -10.07
N ASP A 44 -17.67 -8.30 -9.93
CA ASP A 44 -18.59 -7.31 -10.48
C ASP A 44 -18.50 -5.93 -9.79
N ARG A 45 -17.86 -5.89 -8.62
CA ARG A 45 -17.69 -4.69 -7.78
C ARG A 45 -16.22 -4.23 -7.72
N ILE A 46 -15.31 -4.97 -8.34
CA ILE A 46 -13.89 -4.67 -8.46
C ILE A 46 -13.61 -4.30 -9.93
N GLY A 47 -13.32 -3.02 -10.19
CA GLY A 47 -12.98 -2.56 -11.53
C GLY A 47 -11.73 -3.25 -12.09
N ARG A 48 -10.71 -3.46 -11.25
CA ARG A 48 -9.53 -4.27 -11.55
C ARG A 48 -8.88 -4.80 -10.28
N LEU A 49 -8.56 -6.09 -10.28
CA LEU A 49 -7.75 -6.72 -9.24
C LEU A 49 -6.28 -6.62 -9.62
N GLU A 50 -5.45 -6.12 -8.71
CA GLU A 50 -4.02 -5.92 -8.95
C GLU A 50 -3.14 -6.68 -7.96
N LEU A 51 -2.10 -7.33 -8.47
CA LEU A 51 -1.04 -7.96 -7.67
C LEU A 51 0.30 -7.34 -8.03
N ASN A 52 1.12 -7.06 -7.01
CA ASN A 52 2.48 -6.55 -7.19
C ASN A 52 3.48 -7.57 -6.63
N SER A 53 4.50 -7.91 -7.41
CA SER A 53 5.63 -8.73 -6.97
C SER A 53 6.94 -7.96 -7.14
N ASN A 54 7.90 -8.21 -6.27
CA ASN A 54 9.26 -7.68 -6.39
C ASN A 54 10.17 -8.62 -7.20
N GLY A 55 9.63 -9.67 -7.81
CA GLY A 55 10.36 -10.58 -8.68
C GLY A 55 11.29 -11.56 -7.95
N THR A 56 11.18 -11.71 -6.62
CA THR A 56 12.05 -12.61 -5.84
C THR A 56 11.50 -14.04 -5.78
N ILE A 57 10.18 -14.23 -5.70
CA ILE A 57 9.52 -15.53 -5.50
C ILE A 57 8.62 -15.85 -6.70
N MET A 58 8.73 -17.06 -7.24
CA MET A 58 7.88 -17.54 -8.34
C MET A 58 6.43 -17.75 -7.90
N PRO A 59 5.43 -17.38 -8.74
CA PRO A 59 4.03 -17.71 -8.46
C PRO A 59 3.81 -19.22 -8.50
N SER A 60 2.98 -19.73 -7.61
CA SER A 60 2.60 -21.14 -7.61
C SER A 60 1.62 -21.47 -8.75
N GLU A 61 1.60 -22.71 -9.22
CA GLU A 61 0.62 -23.17 -10.23
C GLU A 61 -0.83 -22.96 -9.77
N LYS A 62 -1.09 -23.11 -8.47
CA LYS A 62 -2.41 -22.84 -7.88
C LYS A 62 -2.80 -21.37 -8.04
N LEU A 63 -1.86 -20.44 -7.83
CA LEU A 63 -2.11 -19.02 -8.03
C LEU A 63 -2.35 -18.69 -9.51
N LEU A 64 -1.55 -19.27 -10.42
CA LEU A 64 -1.74 -19.08 -11.86
C LEU A 64 -3.12 -19.59 -12.30
N SER A 65 -3.57 -20.70 -11.74
CA SER A 65 -4.91 -21.25 -11.97
C SER A 65 -6.00 -20.33 -11.44
N SER A 66 -5.86 -19.79 -10.21
CA SER A 66 -6.85 -18.85 -9.65
C SER A 66 -6.89 -17.52 -10.41
N LEU A 67 -5.76 -16.99 -10.86
CA LEU A 67 -5.69 -15.80 -11.70
C LEU A 67 -6.35 -16.05 -13.07
N SER A 68 -6.09 -17.21 -13.68
CA SER A 68 -6.73 -17.61 -14.93
C SER A 68 -8.26 -17.67 -14.78
N ALA A 69 -8.74 -18.20 -13.66
CA ALA A 69 -10.16 -18.36 -13.35
C ALA A 69 -10.87 -17.06 -12.90
N TYR A 70 -10.13 -16.06 -12.41
CA TYR A 70 -10.72 -14.81 -11.90
C TYR A 70 -11.55 -14.10 -12.99
N PRO A 71 -12.85 -13.81 -12.78
CA PRO A 71 -13.73 -13.38 -13.87
C PRO A 71 -13.58 -11.91 -14.27
N GLY A 72 -12.95 -11.07 -13.43
CA GLY A 72 -12.79 -9.65 -13.67
C GLY A 72 -11.45 -9.25 -14.32
N PRO A 73 -11.24 -7.95 -14.58
CA PRO A 73 -9.97 -7.44 -15.09
C PRO A 73 -8.82 -7.63 -14.10
N LEU A 74 -7.64 -7.97 -14.63
CA LEU A 74 -6.41 -8.18 -13.86
C LEU A 74 -5.33 -7.21 -14.28
N ARG A 75 -4.58 -6.69 -13.30
CA ARG A 75 -3.27 -6.04 -13.52
C ARG A 75 -2.21 -6.75 -12.71
N LEU A 76 -1.12 -7.17 -13.34
CA LEU A 76 -0.02 -7.86 -12.69
C LEU A 76 1.25 -7.04 -12.88
N LEU A 77 1.80 -6.56 -11.77
CA LEU A 77 2.94 -5.66 -11.74
C LEU A 77 4.15 -6.41 -11.19
N VAL A 78 5.29 -6.27 -11.88
CA VAL A 78 6.57 -6.80 -11.41
C VAL A 78 7.55 -5.64 -11.30
N ASP A 79 7.97 -5.32 -10.07
CA ASP A 79 9.01 -4.33 -9.81
C ASP A 79 10.37 -5.05 -9.84
N ASN A 80 11.23 -4.67 -10.79
CA ASN A 80 12.53 -5.26 -11.00
C ASN A 80 13.62 -4.42 -10.33
N TYR A 81 14.19 -4.94 -9.26
CA TYR A 81 15.30 -4.37 -8.48
C TYR A 81 16.67 -4.90 -8.92
N GLY A 82 16.77 -5.40 -10.15
CA GLY A 82 18.01 -5.90 -10.74
C GLY A 82 18.20 -7.40 -10.55
N HIS A 83 19.11 -7.97 -11.33
CA HIS A 83 19.29 -9.42 -11.46
C HIS A 83 19.71 -10.12 -10.17
N GLU A 84 20.33 -9.42 -9.21
CA GLU A 84 20.75 -10.03 -7.94
C GLU A 84 19.59 -10.19 -6.95
N ILE A 85 18.67 -9.22 -6.93
CA ILE A 85 17.53 -9.18 -6.01
C ILE A 85 16.32 -9.82 -6.68
N SER A 86 15.85 -9.24 -7.78
CA SER A 86 14.68 -9.65 -8.54
C SER A 86 15.00 -10.73 -9.59
N ARG A 87 15.68 -11.79 -9.14
CA ARG A 87 16.19 -12.89 -9.98
C ARG A 87 15.16 -13.52 -10.91
N ASN A 88 13.88 -13.45 -10.56
CA ASN A 88 12.80 -14.06 -11.31
C ASN A 88 11.91 -13.05 -12.06
N ALA A 89 12.21 -11.75 -12.03
CA ALA A 89 11.31 -10.72 -12.58
C ALA A 89 10.87 -10.98 -14.02
N GLU A 90 11.82 -11.18 -14.94
CA GLU A 90 11.54 -11.46 -16.35
C GLU A 90 10.73 -12.75 -16.54
N ALA A 91 11.08 -13.81 -15.81
CA ALA A 91 10.40 -15.10 -15.89
C ALA A 91 8.94 -14.98 -15.41
N ILE A 92 8.71 -14.29 -14.29
CA ILE A 92 7.39 -14.03 -13.72
C ILE A 92 6.57 -13.19 -14.70
N THR A 93 7.14 -12.13 -15.26
CA THR A 93 6.48 -11.31 -16.28
C THR A 93 6.08 -12.14 -17.51
N GLY A 94 6.96 -13.03 -17.98
CA GLY A 94 6.65 -13.96 -19.07
C GLY A 94 5.48 -14.88 -18.75
N ILE A 95 5.46 -15.47 -17.55
CA ILE A 95 4.36 -16.31 -17.07
C ILE A 95 3.05 -15.52 -16.99
N PHE A 96 3.07 -14.32 -16.41
CA PHE A 96 1.89 -13.46 -16.32
C PHE A 96 1.34 -13.07 -17.69
N ARG A 97 2.22 -12.74 -18.65
CA ARG A 97 1.82 -12.45 -20.04
C ARG A 97 1.18 -13.67 -20.71
N SER A 98 1.68 -14.87 -20.42
CA SER A 98 1.13 -16.12 -20.96
C SER A 98 -0.31 -16.42 -20.53
N LEU A 99 -0.81 -15.80 -19.46
CA LEU A 99 -2.22 -15.89 -19.07
C LEU A 99 -3.18 -15.28 -20.12
N GLY A 100 -2.69 -14.36 -20.96
CA GLY A 100 -3.45 -13.80 -22.10
C GLY A 100 -4.62 -12.87 -21.75
N LYS A 101 -4.92 -12.67 -20.47
CA LYS A 101 -6.08 -11.88 -19.97
C LYS A 101 -5.73 -10.77 -18.98
N ALA A 102 -4.47 -10.67 -18.58
CA ALA A 102 -4.00 -9.70 -17.62
C ALA A 102 -3.25 -8.56 -18.32
N ASP A 103 -3.43 -7.35 -17.80
CA ASP A 103 -2.55 -6.21 -18.09
C ASP A 103 -1.26 -6.38 -17.29
N VAL A 104 -0.12 -6.57 -17.97
CA VAL A 104 1.15 -6.94 -17.32
C VAL A 104 2.20 -5.86 -17.58
N GLU A 105 2.75 -5.32 -16.50
CA GLU A 105 3.82 -4.31 -16.54
C GLU A 105 5.04 -4.82 -15.76
N LEU A 106 6.21 -4.68 -16.37
CA LEU A 106 7.51 -4.84 -15.72
C LEU A 106 8.10 -3.45 -15.54
N ARG A 107 8.41 -3.09 -14.29
CA ARG A 107 8.97 -1.79 -13.94
C ARG A 107 10.43 -1.93 -13.59
N ASP A 108 11.25 -1.08 -14.18
CA ASP A 108 12.67 -0.98 -13.85
C ASP A 108 12.84 -0.13 -12.58
N TYR A 109 13.60 -0.62 -11.60
CA TYR A 109 13.97 0.12 -10.39
C TYR A 109 15.48 0.05 -10.10
N TYR A 110 16.30 -0.39 -11.06
CA TYR A 110 17.73 -0.61 -10.84
C TYR A 110 18.64 0.05 -11.88
N THR A 111 18.11 0.48 -13.03
CA THR A 111 18.89 1.25 -14.00
C THR A 111 18.69 2.76 -13.81
N GLU A 112 19.44 3.55 -14.59
CA GLU A 112 19.26 5.00 -14.73
C GLU A 112 17.85 5.43 -15.17
N ASN A 113 17.06 4.51 -15.76
CA ASN A 113 15.68 4.73 -16.17
C ASN A 113 14.67 4.21 -15.13
N ALA A 114 15.05 4.15 -13.85
CA ALA A 114 14.19 3.71 -12.77
C ALA A 114 12.81 4.40 -12.84
N HIS A 115 11.77 3.62 -12.62
CA HIS A 115 10.38 4.02 -12.71
C HIS A 115 10.12 5.22 -11.78
N PHE A 116 9.69 6.33 -12.38
CA PHE A 116 9.52 7.63 -11.71
C PHE A 116 10.76 8.15 -10.98
N GLY A 117 11.96 7.79 -11.45
CA GLY A 117 13.25 8.23 -10.88
C GLY A 117 13.62 7.52 -9.58
N GLY A 118 12.97 6.41 -9.24
CA GLY A 118 13.27 5.62 -8.03
C GLY A 118 12.23 5.75 -6.93
N TRP A 119 12.59 5.33 -5.71
CA TRP A 119 11.67 5.34 -4.56
C TRP A 119 11.58 6.72 -3.95
N VAL A 120 10.37 7.13 -3.57
CA VAL A 120 10.16 8.44 -2.94
C VAL A 120 10.61 8.40 -1.48
N ASP A 121 11.43 9.37 -1.11
CA ASP A 121 11.77 9.67 0.26
C ASP A 121 10.65 10.47 0.93
N TYR A 122 9.89 9.78 1.78
CA TYR A 122 8.84 10.40 2.55
C TYR A 122 9.35 11.22 3.75
N GLY A 123 10.65 11.20 4.05
CA GLY A 123 11.29 11.97 5.13
C GLY A 123 11.01 11.45 6.54
N VAL A 124 10.47 10.23 6.65
CA VAL A 124 9.97 9.65 7.92
C VAL A 124 10.90 8.62 8.56
N TYR A 125 12.07 8.38 7.98
CA TYR A 125 13.05 7.40 8.47
C TYR A 125 14.10 8.00 9.43
N ASP A 126 14.09 9.31 9.65
CA ASP A 126 14.97 9.95 10.62
C ASP A 126 14.08 10.66 11.65
N ILE A 127 13.73 9.93 12.70
CA ILE A 127 12.76 10.40 13.71
C ILE A 127 13.29 11.62 14.45
N GLU A 128 14.61 11.74 14.65
CA GLU A 128 15.21 12.91 15.28
C GLU A 128 15.08 14.18 14.41
N LYS A 129 15.03 14.01 13.08
CA LYS A 129 14.83 15.09 12.11
C LYS A 129 13.38 15.25 11.66
N LEU A 130 12.45 14.45 12.21
CA LEU A 130 11.03 14.60 11.92
C LEU A 130 10.52 15.92 12.49
N HIS A 131 10.29 16.88 11.60
CA HIS A 131 9.71 18.17 11.96
C HIS A 131 8.26 18.25 11.51
N ARG A 132 7.39 18.64 12.45
CA ARG A 132 5.99 18.94 12.19
C ARG A 132 5.89 20.19 11.32
N LYS A 133 5.34 20.05 10.11
CA LYS A 133 5.04 21.17 9.21
C LYS A 133 3.97 22.06 9.83
N ASN A 134 4.01 23.36 9.50
CA ASN A 134 2.89 24.25 9.80
C ASN A 134 1.67 23.90 8.93
N ARG A 135 0.53 24.55 9.19
CA ARG A 135 -0.73 24.28 8.49
C ARG A 135 -0.65 24.53 6.98
N GLU A 136 -0.01 25.62 6.57
CA GLU A 136 0.09 26.01 5.15
C GLU A 136 0.91 24.97 4.37
N ASP A 137 2.08 24.61 4.89
CA ASP A 137 2.95 23.60 4.29
C ASP A 137 2.31 22.20 4.29
N THR A 138 1.52 21.87 5.30
CA THR A 138 0.78 20.61 5.36
C THR A 138 -0.27 20.54 4.25
N ILE A 139 -1.04 21.61 4.04
CA ILE A 139 -2.03 21.70 2.95
C ILE A 139 -1.33 21.68 1.58
N LYS A 140 -0.17 22.33 1.45
CA LYS A 140 0.64 22.29 0.23
C LYS A 140 1.14 20.87 -0.07
N SER A 141 1.66 20.16 0.94
CA SER A 141 2.08 18.76 0.79
C SER A 141 0.90 17.86 0.39
N TRP A 142 -0.26 18.03 1.04
CA TRP A 142 -1.49 17.34 0.69
C TRP A 142 -1.91 17.53 -0.77
N THR A 143 -2.00 18.80 -1.22
CA THR A 143 -2.51 19.15 -2.56
C THR A 143 -1.56 18.75 -3.70
N THR A 144 -0.27 18.61 -3.43
CA THR A 144 0.74 18.17 -4.39
C THR A 144 0.93 16.65 -4.42
N CYS A 145 0.55 15.95 -3.34
CA CYS A 145 0.72 14.51 -3.21
C CYS A 145 -0.17 13.72 -4.20
N SER A 146 0.46 12.81 -4.93
CA SER A 146 -0.20 11.86 -5.85
C SER A 146 -1.18 10.93 -5.15
N SER A 147 -1.02 10.65 -3.85
CA SER A 147 -2.03 9.90 -3.08
C SER A 147 -3.38 10.63 -3.06
N HIS A 148 -3.37 11.97 -3.02
CA HIS A 148 -4.58 12.78 -3.16
C HIS A 148 -4.99 12.93 -4.64
N ARG A 149 -4.05 13.33 -5.52
CA ARG A 149 -4.34 13.63 -6.94
C ARG A 149 -4.84 12.43 -7.74
N SER A 150 -4.44 11.22 -7.36
CA SER A 150 -4.86 9.97 -8.02
C SER A 150 -6.18 9.41 -7.46
N ARG A 151 -7.03 10.26 -6.89
CA ARG A 151 -8.34 9.90 -6.29
C ARG A 151 -8.24 8.89 -5.13
N TYR A 152 -7.30 9.14 -4.20
CA TYR A 152 -7.13 8.46 -2.91
C TYR A 152 -6.59 7.03 -2.98
N PHE A 153 -5.38 6.85 -2.45
CA PHE A 153 -4.77 5.54 -2.20
C PHE A 153 -5.09 5.07 -0.76
N MET A 154 -6.35 4.76 -0.48
CA MET A 154 -6.72 4.24 0.83
C MET A 154 -6.11 2.85 1.06
N THR A 155 -5.53 2.65 2.24
CA THR A 155 -4.89 1.38 2.61
C THR A 155 -5.67 0.73 3.74
N MET A 156 -5.99 -0.55 3.57
CA MET A 156 -6.67 -1.34 4.60
C MET A 156 -5.64 -2.24 5.29
N LEU A 157 -5.67 -2.26 6.62
CA LEU A 157 -4.88 -3.17 7.45
C LEU A 157 -5.68 -3.48 8.71
N ASP A 158 -5.77 -4.76 9.06
CA ASP A 158 -6.44 -5.26 10.28
C ASP A 158 -7.85 -4.67 10.49
N GLY A 159 -8.66 -4.72 9.43
CA GLY A 159 -10.03 -4.20 9.44
C GLY A 159 -10.19 -2.69 9.47
N LYS A 160 -9.09 -1.93 9.43
CA LYS A 160 -9.10 -0.46 9.44
C LYS A 160 -8.68 0.12 8.11
N ILE A 161 -9.36 1.17 7.68
CA ILE A 161 -8.96 1.99 6.53
C ILE A 161 -8.21 3.23 7.03
N TYR A 162 -7.07 3.45 6.40
CA TYR A 162 -6.22 4.61 6.53
C TYR A 162 -6.14 5.34 5.19
N HIS A 163 -5.86 6.64 5.23
CA HIS A 163 -5.70 7.43 4.01
C HIS A 163 -4.53 6.96 3.13
N CYS A 164 -3.45 6.45 3.74
CA CYS A 164 -2.30 5.91 3.02
C CYS A 164 -1.46 4.99 3.91
N ALA A 165 -0.62 4.14 3.31
CA ALA A 165 0.29 3.25 4.03
C ALA A 165 1.27 3.98 4.96
N ARG A 166 1.59 5.26 4.71
CA ARG A 166 2.47 6.04 5.61
C ARG A 166 1.80 6.38 6.94
N GLN A 167 0.47 6.56 6.95
CA GLN A 167 -0.28 6.78 8.18
C GLN A 167 -0.21 5.55 9.08
N ILE A 168 -0.39 4.36 8.50
CA ILE A 168 -0.25 3.08 9.20
C ILE A 168 1.12 2.98 9.86
N TRP A 169 2.18 3.26 9.09
CA TRP A 169 3.54 3.14 9.59
C TRP A 169 3.82 4.09 10.77
N LEU A 170 3.44 5.36 10.67
CA LEU A 170 3.66 6.33 11.76
C LEU A 170 2.84 6.00 13.02
N VAL A 171 1.59 5.56 12.85
CA VAL A 171 0.72 5.17 13.97
C VAL A 171 1.25 3.92 14.67
N ASN A 172 1.62 2.88 13.91
CA ASN A 172 2.11 1.63 14.48
C ASN A 172 3.47 1.77 15.19
N ASN A 173 4.25 2.81 14.86
CA ASN A 173 5.52 3.12 15.54
C ASN A 173 5.36 4.19 16.64
N GLY A 174 4.13 4.59 17.01
CA GLY A 174 3.90 5.56 18.08
C GLY A 174 4.34 6.99 17.77
N ILE A 175 4.71 7.30 16.52
CA ILE A 175 5.22 8.62 16.13
C ILE A 175 4.07 9.64 16.08
N ILE A 176 2.87 9.21 15.67
CA ILE A 176 1.65 10.01 15.73
C ILE A 176 0.52 9.19 16.37
N PRO A 177 -0.44 9.83 17.05
CA PRO A 177 -1.61 9.12 17.55
C PRO A 177 -2.52 8.65 16.40
N ALA A 178 -3.25 7.56 16.64
CA ALA A 178 -4.38 7.19 15.80
C ALA A 178 -5.52 8.20 16.00
N VAL A 179 -5.71 9.13 15.05
CA VAL A 179 -6.79 10.12 15.13
C VAL A 179 -8.11 9.48 14.65
N SER A 180 -9.12 9.47 15.51
CA SER A 180 -10.37 8.72 15.31
C SER A 180 -11.21 9.17 14.10
N ASP A 181 -11.05 10.41 13.64
CA ASP A 181 -11.71 10.96 12.46
C ASP A 181 -10.87 10.83 11.16
N GLU A 182 -9.69 10.20 11.26
CA GLU A 182 -8.77 9.92 10.14
C GLU A 182 -8.62 8.42 9.85
N VAL A 183 -9.24 7.57 10.66
CA VAL A 183 -9.21 6.10 10.54
C VAL A 183 -10.63 5.57 10.63
N VAL A 184 -10.98 4.64 9.73
CA VAL A 184 -12.28 3.96 9.75
C VAL A 184 -12.07 2.52 10.18
N ASP A 185 -12.58 2.17 11.36
CA ASP A 185 -12.61 0.78 11.83
C ASP A 185 -13.91 0.11 11.37
N PHE A 186 -13.80 -0.93 10.55
CA PHE A 186 -14.95 -1.66 10.05
C PHE A 186 -15.59 -2.60 11.08
N PHE A 187 -14.88 -2.93 12.15
CA PHE A 187 -15.35 -3.84 13.19
C PHE A 187 -15.70 -3.11 14.49
N ASP A 188 -15.84 -1.78 14.43
CA ASP A 188 -16.40 -1.01 15.54
C ASP A 188 -17.92 -1.22 15.62
N ASP A 189 -18.34 -2.10 16.54
CA ASP A 189 -19.74 -2.45 16.79
C ASP A 189 -20.58 -1.27 17.31
N SER A 190 -19.97 -0.15 17.72
CA SER A 190 -20.72 1.06 18.08
C SER A 190 -21.19 1.87 16.88
N GLN A 191 -20.77 1.52 15.66
CA GLN A 191 -21.08 2.24 14.43
C GLN A 191 -22.03 1.45 13.52
N THR A 192 -23.01 2.13 12.94
CA THR A 192 -23.84 1.54 11.89
C THR A 192 -23.10 1.49 10.55
N ASP A 193 -23.63 0.72 9.60
CA ASP A 193 -23.11 0.72 8.23
C ASP A 193 -23.16 2.11 7.58
N ASP A 194 -24.16 2.93 7.92
CA ASP A 194 -24.29 4.30 7.42
C ASP A 194 -23.28 5.25 8.05
N ASP A 195 -22.97 5.08 9.34
CA ASP A 195 -21.90 5.84 10.01
C ASP A 195 -20.55 5.57 9.35
N ILE A 196 -20.24 4.31 9.06
CA ILE A 196 -19.00 3.90 8.38
C ILE A 196 -18.94 4.52 6.97
N ARG A 197 -20.04 4.46 6.20
CA ARG A 197 -20.11 5.09 4.87
C ARG A 197 -19.91 6.60 4.94
N ALA A 198 -20.50 7.27 5.95
CA ALA A 198 -20.34 8.69 6.17
C ALA A 198 -18.89 9.05 6.50
N LYS A 199 -18.22 8.26 7.36
CA LYS A 199 -16.80 8.44 7.68
C LYS A 199 -15.89 8.25 6.47
N ILE A 200 -16.08 7.19 5.68
CA ILE A 200 -15.34 7.00 4.43
C ILE A 200 -15.51 8.22 3.52
N SER A 201 -16.75 8.67 3.32
CA SER A 201 -17.07 9.85 2.51
C SER A 201 -16.43 11.13 3.05
N PHE A 202 -16.24 11.22 4.36
CA PHE A 202 -15.57 12.35 5.00
C PHE A 202 -14.06 12.34 4.76
N LEU A 203 -13.40 11.17 4.72
CA LEU A 203 -11.97 11.08 4.39
C LEU A 203 -11.67 11.71 3.01
N TYR A 204 -12.56 11.51 2.03
CA TYR A 204 -12.48 12.12 0.70
C TYR A 204 -12.67 13.64 0.67
N LYS A 205 -13.14 14.26 1.76
CA LYS A 205 -13.38 15.70 1.85
C LYS A 205 -12.31 16.44 2.65
N ARG A 206 -11.37 15.72 3.27
CA ARG A 206 -10.30 16.33 4.05
C ARG A 206 -9.33 17.08 3.13
N ILE A 207 -8.76 18.15 3.69
CA ILE A 207 -7.73 18.99 3.04
C ILE A 207 -6.31 18.72 3.55
N ALA A 208 -6.19 17.80 4.51
CA ALA A 208 -4.94 17.23 5.04
C ALA A 208 -5.27 16.13 6.06
N PHE A 209 -4.25 15.33 6.39
CA PHE A 209 -4.25 14.35 7.47
C PHE A 209 -3.09 14.65 8.42
N THR A 210 -3.16 14.16 9.66
CA THR A 210 -2.09 14.32 10.65
C THR A 210 -0.74 13.80 10.12
N THR A 211 -0.75 12.68 9.39
CA THR A 211 0.43 12.15 8.69
C THR A 211 1.09 13.14 7.73
N CYS A 212 0.32 14.02 7.08
CA CYS A 212 0.85 14.99 6.12
C CYS A 212 1.73 16.05 6.80
N GLU A 213 1.57 16.26 8.11
CA GLU A 213 2.42 17.18 8.88
C GLU A 213 3.87 16.67 8.97
N PHE A 214 4.07 15.35 8.85
CA PHE A 214 5.37 14.69 9.03
C PHE A 214 5.96 14.10 7.75
N CYS A 215 5.20 14.07 6.65
CA CYS A 215 5.55 13.38 5.42
C CYS A 215 5.91 14.36 4.30
N ASN A 216 6.93 14.06 3.50
CA ASN A 216 7.29 14.88 2.32
C ASN A 216 6.27 14.77 1.19
N GLY A 217 5.46 13.71 1.18
CA GLY A 217 4.45 13.47 0.16
C GLY A 217 4.98 12.70 -1.05
N LEU A 218 4.05 12.17 -1.84
CA LEU A 218 4.35 11.44 -3.08
C LEU A 218 4.24 12.41 -4.26
N HIS A 219 5.30 13.12 -4.64
CA HIS A 219 5.27 14.04 -5.78
C HIS A 219 6.58 14.01 -6.58
N GLU A 220 6.58 14.68 -7.73
CA GLU A 220 7.70 14.69 -8.67
C GLU A 220 8.99 15.23 -8.03
N ASP A 221 8.91 16.38 -7.37
CA ASP A 221 10.06 17.02 -6.70
C ASP A 221 10.50 16.35 -5.38
N ALA A 222 9.82 15.29 -4.93
CA ALA A 222 10.19 14.66 -3.67
C ALA A 222 11.54 13.94 -3.82
N PRO A 223 12.44 13.99 -2.83
CA PRO A 223 13.74 13.33 -2.94
C PRO A 223 13.56 11.85 -3.27
N ARG A 224 14.54 11.28 -4.00
CA ARG A 224 14.50 9.89 -4.44
C ARG A 224 15.65 9.10 -3.79
N PHE A 225 15.38 7.85 -3.47
CA PHE A 225 16.38 6.87 -3.08
C PHE A 225 16.56 5.82 -4.16
N THR A 226 17.78 5.30 -4.26
CA THR A 226 18.05 4.03 -4.93
C THR A 226 17.23 2.95 -4.23
N PRO A 227 16.33 2.26 -4.95
CA PRO A 227 15.51 1.24 -4.35
C PRO A 227 16.31 0.01 -3.89
N ALA A 228 15.73 -0.76 -2.97
CA ALA A 228 16.24 -2.06 -2.51
C ALA A 228 17.63 -2.06 -1.82
N GLU A 229 18.14 -0.89 -1.42
CA GLU A 229 19.25 -0.80 -0.48
C GLU A 229 18.77 -1.10 0.94
N GLN A 230 19.36 -2.11 1.58
CA GLN A 230 19.08 -2.40 2.99
C GLN A 230 20.01 -1.61 3.89
N LEU A 231 19.45 -1.07 4.98
CA LEU A 231 20.25 -0.55 6.08
C LEU A 231 21.18 -1.66 6.61
N THR A 232 22.40 -1.30 6.95
CA THR A 232 23.31 -2.19 7.66
C THR A 232 22.73 -2.57 9.02
N TYR A 233 23.23 -3.66 9.61
CA TYR A 233 22.77 -4.12 10.92
C TYR A 233 22.90 -3.04 12.03
N GLU A 234 23.97 -2.24 11.99
CA GLU A 234 24.17 -1.15 12.95
C GLU A 234 23.24 0.05 12.70
N GLU A 235 22.98 0.40 11.44
CA GLU A 235 21.97 1.41 11.09
C GLU A 235 20.57 0.96 11.51
N GLN A 236 20.23 -0.31 11.29
CA GLN A 236 18.97 -0.88 11.78
C GLN A 236 18.88 -0.76 13.31
N LYS A 237 19.90 -1.18 14.07
CA LYS A 237 19.88 -1.06 15.55
C LYS A 237 19.64 0.36 16.04
N ASN A 238 20.31 1.34 15.43
CA ASN A 238 20.15 2.74 15.80
C ASN A 238 18.71 3.20 15.50
N TYR A 239 18.17 2.79 14.36
CA TYR A 239 16.77 3.06 14.01
C TYR A 239 15.77 2.44 14.99
N TRP A 240 15.95 1.18 15.36
CA TRP A 240 15.09 0.47 16.32
C TRP A 240 15.17 1.05 17.74
N ARG A 241 16.33 1.57 18.16
CA ARG A 241 16.49 2.25 19.46
C ARG A 241 15.59 3.48 19.55
N VAL A 242 15.59 4.33 18.53
CA VAL A 242 14.78 5.55 18.52
C VAL A 242 13.27 5.22 18.55
N CYS A 243 12.82 4.19 17.83
CA CYS A 243 11.42 3.75 17.91
C CYS A 243 11.03 3.23 19.30
N ASN A 244 11.93 2.56 20.02
CA ASN A 244 11.65 2.01 21.35
C ASN A 244 11.76 3.05 22.47
N GLU A 245 12.65 4.04 22.35
CA GLU A 245 12.77 5.14 23.32
C GLU A 245 11.55 6.08 23.30
N HIS A 246 10.85 6.17 22.16
CA HIS A 246 9.54 6.84 22.05
C HIS A 246 8.35 5.93 22.38
N GLY A 247 8.57 4.64 22.61
CA GLY A 247 7.55 3.63 22.91
C GLY A 247 7.24 3.43 24.41
N GLU A 248 7.93 4.14 25.32
CA GLU A 248 7.70 4.05 26.77
C GLU A 248 6.74 5.13 27.33
N GLN A 249 5.69 5.46 26.59
CA GLN A 249 4.52 6.15 27.16
C GLN A 249 3.24 5.42 26.76
N VAL A 250 2.97 4.32 27.46
CA VAL A 250 1.62 3.77 27.65
C VAL A 250 1.11 4.24 29.02
#